data_AF-A0A7C7XUR5-F1
#
_entry.id   AF-A0A7C7XUR5-F1
#
_cell.length_a   1.000
_cell.length_b   1.000
_cell.length_c   1.000
_cell.angle_alpha   90.00
_cell.angle_beta   90.00
_cell.angle_gamma   90.00
#
_symmetry.space_group_name_H-M   'P 1'
#
loop_
_entity.id
_entity.type
_entity.pdbx_description
1 polymer ?
#
loop_
_entity_poly.entity_id
_entity_poly.type
_entity_poly.pdbx_seq_one_letter_code
_entity_poly.pdbx_strand_id
1 'polypeptide(L)'
;MLNFFFKSGLILFISLWLKPRLKGIVYAICVIAGIWLIQGEYLDYLSLINDFTYAGWTYLAKWMAIVITVVLYYYFVEVPIKNAAASNDKGFSASGLDIGEEKRTIDQSMAEKDDGFNFLRKKKQLKNRSQKILEE
;
A
#
# COMPACT_ATOMS: atom_id res chain seq x y z
N MET A 1 9.22 -1.32 35.57
CA MET A 1 9.43 -0.41 34.42
C MET A 1 9.45 -1.13 33.06
N LEU A 2 9.98 -2.36 32.95
CA LEU A 2 9.92 -3.15 31.69
C LEU A 2 8.51 -3.25 31.07
N ASN A 3 7.48 -3.56 31.88
CA ASN A 3 6.10 -3.69 31.37
C ASN A 3 5.56 -2.43 30.69
N PHE A 4 6.09 -1.24 31.02
CA PHE A 4 5.66 0.01 30.40
C PHE A 4 6.25 0.19 29.00
N PHE A 5 7.54 -0.14 28.83
CA PHE A 5 8.22 -0.14 27.53
C PHE A 5 7.69 -1.23 26.59
N PHE A 6 7.38 -2.42 27.12
CA PHE A 6 6.75 -3.47 26.33
C PHE A 6 5.35 -3.07 25.87
N LYS A 7 4.53 -2.47 26.74
CA LYS A 7 3.20 -1.96 26.36
C LYS A 7 3.27 -0.85 25.32
N SER A 8 4.17 0.13 25.50
CA SER A 8 4.29 1.26 24.56
C SER A 8 4.86 0.84 23.21
N GLY A 9 5.85 -0.07 23.19
CA GLY A 9 6.35 -0.67 21.96
C GLY A 9 5.27 -1.46 21.22
N LEU A 10 4.51 -2.30 21.92
CA LEU A 10 3.39 -3.05 21.34
C LEU A 10 2.36 -2.14 20.69
N ILE A 11 1.99 -1.05 21.37
CA ILE A 11 1.00 -0.07 20.85
C ILE A 11 1.52 0.61 19.59
N LEU A 12 2.80 0.97 19.52
CA LEU A 12 3.39 1.57 18.33
C LEU A 12 3.46 0.58 17.16
N PHE A 13 3.89 -0.65 17.41
CA PHE A 13 3.90 -1.71 16.38
C PHE A 13 2.50 -2.02 15.87
N ILE A 14 1.51 -2.16 16.78
CA ILE A 14 0.11 -2.35 16.40
C ILE A 14 -0.36 -1.15 15.57
N SER A 15 -0.10 0.08 16.01
CA SER A 15 -0.60 1.29 15.35
C SER A 15 -0.02 1.46 13.94
N LEU A 16 1.28 1.20 13.77
CA LEU A 16 1.97 1.32 12.48
C LEU A 16 1.50 0.22 11.50
N TRP A 17 1.27 -0.99 12.00
CA TRP A 17 0.81 -2.12 11.19
C TRP A 17 -0.68 -2.06 10.87
N LEU A 18 -1.47 -1.49 11.79
CA LEU A 18 -2.93 -1.41 11.70
C LEU A 18 -3.39 -0.24 10.81
N LYS A 19 -2.65 0.88 10.74
CA LYS A 19 -2.97 2.04 9.88
C LYS A 19 -3.30 1.69 8.41
N PRO A 20 -2.47 0.93 7.68
CA PRO A 20 -2.77 0.59 6.28
C PRO A 20 -3.90 -0.44 6.16
N ARG A 21 -4.14 -1.25 7.19
CA ARG A 21 -5.11 -2.37 7.19
C ARG A 21 -6.50 -1.98 7.72
N LEU A 22 -6.60 -0.86 8.45
CA LEU A 22 -7.81 -0.40 9.13
C LEU A 22 -9.01 -0.26 8.21
N LYS A 23 -8.84 0.37 7.03
CA LYS A 23 -9.94 0.55 6.07
C LYS A 23 -10.50 -0.79 5.59
N GLY A 24 -9.60 -1.73 5.27
CA GLY A 24 -9.98 -3.08 4.86
C GLY A 24 -10.67 -3.87 5.97
N ILE A 25 -10.15 -3.78 7.20
CA ILE A 25 -10.72 -4.46 8.38
C ILE A 25 -12.11 -3.91 8.69
N VAL A 26 -12.30 -2.59 8.65
CA VAL A 26 -13.62 -1.97 8.87
C VAL A 26 -14.62 -2.45 7.81
N TYR A 27 -14.23 -2.50 6.54
CA TYR A 27 -15.09 -3.02 5.48
C TYR A 27 -15.45 -4.49 5.71
N ALA A 28 -14.47 -5.34 6.03
CA ALA A 28 -14.71 -6.75 6.33
C ALA A 28 -15.66 -6.93 7.52
N ILE A 29 -15.49 -6.14 8.60
CA ILE A 29 -16.39 -6.15 9.75
C ILE A 29 -17.80 -5.75 9.34
N CYS A 30 -17.97 -4.69 8.53
CA CYS A 30 -19.28 -4.28 8.02
C CYS A 30 -19.96 -5.39 7.20
N VAL A 31 -19.22 -6.05 6.31
CA VAL A 31 -19.75 -7.16 5.50
C VAL A 31 -20.17 -8.33 6.38
N ILE A 32 -19.33 -8.73 7.35
CA ILE A 32 -19.65 -9.81 8.28
C ILE A 32 -20.89 -9.45 9.11
N ALA A 33 -20.97 -8.22 9.63
CA ALA A 33 -22.16 -7.76 10.36
C ALA A 33 -23.42 -7.84 9.49
N GLY A 34 -23.34 -7.44 8.22
CA GLY A 34 -24.44 -7.56 7.26
C GLY A 34 -24.87 -9.02 7.04
N ILE A 35 -23.93 -9.94 6.86
CA ILE A 35 -24.22 -11.38 6.75
C ILE A 35 -24.95 -11.89 7.99
N TRP A 36 -24.53 -11.46 9.18
CA TRP A 36 -25.17 -11.86 10.43
C TRP A 36 -26.59 -11.32 10.57
N LEU A 37 -26.84 -10.07 10.16
CA LEU A 37 -28.18 -9.49 10.14
C LEU A 37 -29.10 -10.25 9.19
N ILE A 38 -28.65 -10.50 7.95
CA ILE A 38 -29.43 -11.24 6.95
C ILE A 38 -29.75 -12.66 7.45
N GLN A 39 -28.78 -13.32 8.08
CA GLN A 39 -29.00 -14.65 8.66
C GLN A 39 -30.07 -14.62 9.76
N GLY A 40 -30.02 -13.61 10.63
CA GLY A 40 -30.97 -13.44 11.73
C GLY A 40 -32.39 -13.26 11.21
N GLU A 41 -32.58 -12.30 10.29
CA GLU A 41 -33.87 -12.05 9.63
C GLU A 41 -34.43 -13.30 8.94
N TYR A 42 -33.56 -14.05 8.24
CA TYR A 42 -33.98 -15.27 7.57
C TYR A 42 -34.42 -16.36 8.54
N LEU A 43 -33.70 -16.55 9.65
CA LEU A 43 -34.09 -17.54 10.67
C LEU A 43 -35.41 -17.16 11.36
N ASP A 44 -35.64 -15.86 11.58
CA ASP A 44 -36.89 -15.36 12.15
C ASP A 44 -38.07 -15.60 11.20
N TYR A 45 -37.86 -15.39 9.90
CA TYR A 45 -38.83 -15.73 8.86
C TYR A 45 -39.15 -17.24 8.82
N LEU A 46 -38.14 -18.11 8.92
CA LEU A 46 -38.35 -19.56 8.97
C LEU A 46 -39.10 -19.99 10.23
N SER A 47 -38.79 -19.37 11.37
CA SER A 47 -39.50 -19.59 12.64
C SER A 47 -40.99 -19.24 12.52
N LEU A 48 -41.31 -18.14 11.82
CA LEU A 48 -42.69 -17.72 11.59
C LEU A 48 -43.50 -18.74 10.76
N ILE A 49 -42.83 -19.42 9.82
CA ILE A 49 -43.44 -20.38 8.88
C ILE A 49 -43.38 -21.82 9.43
N ASN A 50 -42.65 -22.05 10.53
CA ASN A 50 -42.43 -23.38 11.13
C ASN A 50 -41.82 -24.41 10.16
N ASP A 51 -41.15 -23.95 9.10
CA ASP A 51 -40.46 -24.81 8.14
C ASP A 51 -38.94 -24.63 8.27
N PHE A 52 -38.30 -25.62 8.86
CA PHE A 52 -36.84 -25.63 9.09
C PHE A 52 -36.07 -26.47 8.08
N THR A 53 -36.71 -26.94 7.00
CA THR A 53 -36.11 -27.87 6.02
C THR A 53 -34.81 -27.32 5.42
N TYR A 54 -34.71 -26.00 5.24
CA TYR A 54 -33.56 -25.34 4.64
C TYR A 54 -32.64 -24.61 5.64
N ALA A 55 -32.87 -24.76 6.94
CA ALA A 55 -32.05 -24.08 7.96
C ALA A 55 -30.56 -24.49 7.86
N GLY A 56 -30.26 -25.76 7.58
CA GLY A 56 -28.88 -26.21 7.38
C GLY A 56 -28.18 -25.56 6.18
N TRP A 57 -28.92 -25.35 5.08
CA TRP A 57 -28.39 -24.71 3.87
C TRP A 57 -28.01 -23.25 4.10
N THR A 58 -28.74 -22.53 4.94
CA THR A 58 -28.40 -21.14 5.25
C THR A 58 -27.21 -21.01 6.17
N TYR A 59 -26.96 -21.97 7.07
CA TYR A 59 -25.69 -22.04 7.78
C TYR A 59 -24.52 -22.31 6.84
N LEU A 60 -24.67 -23.22 5.88
CA LEU A 60 -23.63 -23.47 4.87
C LEU A 60 -23.36 -22.20 4.03
N ALA A 61 -24.41 -21.51 3.59
CA ALA A 61 -24.31 -20.24 2.87
C ALA A 61 -23.59 -19.16 3.69
N LYS A 62 -23.85 -19.06 5.01
CA LYS A 62 -23.13 -18.16 5.93
C LYS A 62 -21.63 -18.38 5.87
N TRP A 63 -21.21 -19.63 6.04
CA TRP A 63 -19.80 -19.98 6.07
C TRP A 63 -19.13 -19.73 4.72
N MET A 64 -19.80 -20.06 3.61
CA MET A 64 -19.32 -19.74 2.27
C MET A 64 -19.16 -18.23 2.07
N ALA A 65 -20.13 -17.42 2.50
CA ALA A 65 -20.05 -15.97 2.42
C ALA A 65 -18.88 -15.39 3.24
N ILE A 66 -18.64 -15.94 4.44
CA ILE A 66 -17.49 -15.57 5.28
C ILE A 66 -16.18 -15.94 4.58
N VAL A 67 -16.05 -17.17 4.07
CA VAL A 67 -14.84 -17.61 3.35
C VAL A 67 -14.56 -16.72 2.14
N ILE A 68 -15.58 -16.42 1.34
CA ILE A 68 -15.47 -15.51 0.19
C ILE A 68 -15.00 -14.12 0.65
N THR A 69 -15.58 -13.60 1.73
CA THR A 69 -15.18 -12.29 2.30
C THR A 69 -13.72 -12.28 2.72
N VAL A 70 -13.22 -13.35 3.34
CA VAL A 70 -11.81 -13.48 3.73
C VAL A 70 -10.90 -13.54 2.50
N VAL A 71 -11.29 -14.29 1.47
CA VAL A 71 -10.53 -14.38 0.22
C VAL A 71 -10.47 -13.01 -0.46
N LEU A 72 -11.60 -12.32 -0.58
CA LEU A 72 -11.66 -10.98 -1.14
C LEU A 72 -10.80 -10.00 -0.34
N TYR A 73 -10.88 -10.04 0.99
CA TYR A 73 -10.03 -9.22 1.85
C TYR A 73 -8.54 -9.48 1.57
N TYR A 74 -8.12 -10.74 1.44
CA TYR A 74 -6.73 -11.07 1.12
C TYR A 74 -6.29 -10.47 -0.23
N TYR A 75 -7.10 -10.63 -1.28
CA TYR A 75 -6.77 -10.10 -2.61
C TYR A 75 -6.80 -8.57 -2.68
N PHE A 76 -7.78 -7.92 -2.06
CA PHE A 76 -7.94 -6.47 -2.15
C PHE A 76 -7.11 -5.68 -1.13
N VAL A 77 -6.70 -6.29 -0.02
CA VAL A 77 -5.97 -5.60 1.05
C VAL A 77 -4.53 -6.08 1.15
N GLU A 78 -4.28 -7.39 1.24
CA GLU A 78 -2.92 -7.90 1.47
C GLU A 78 -2.04 -7.84 0.21
N VAL A 79 -2.58 -8.14 -0.98
CA VAL A 79 -1.82 -8.08 -2.24
C VAL A 79 -1.28 -6.67 -2.55
N PRO A 80 -2.09 -5.59 -2.52
CA PRO A 80 -1.55 -4.25 -2.79
C PRO A 80 -0.58 -3.76 -1.71
N ILE A 81 -0.77 -4.15 -0.44
CA ILE A 81 0.17 -3.80 0.63
C ILE A 81 1.53 -4.48 0.40
N LYS A 82 1.54 -5.76 0.02
CA LYS A 82 2.76 -6.51 -0.31
C LYS A 82 3.46 -5.93 -1.54
N ASN A 83 2.69 -5.57 -2.57
CA ASN A 83 3.23 -4.98 -3.80
C ASN A 83 3.79 -3.57 -3.57
N ALA A 84 3.14 -2.76 -2.73
CA ALA A 84 3.61 -1.42 -2.36
C ALA A 84 4.90 -1.47 -1.53
N ALA A 85 5.06 -2.48 -0.66
CA ALA A 85 6.31 -2.70 0.06
C ALA A 85 7.45 -3.13 -0.89
N ALA A 86 7.15 -4.02 -1.85
CA ALA A 86 8.12 -4.48 -2.85
C ALA A 86 8.52 -3.39 -3.87
N SER A 87 7.64 -2.43 -4.18
CA SER A 87 7.97 -1.30 -5.05
C SER A 87 8.81 -0.24 -4.34
N ASN A 88 8.65 -0.06 -3.03
CA ASN A 88 9.46 0.88 -2.26
C ASN A 88 10.91 0.39 -2.06
N ASP A 89 11.13 -0.93 -2.01
CA ASP A 89 12.47 -1.53 -1.93
C ASP A 89 13.25 -1.39 -3.25
N LYS A 90 12.53 -1.21 -4.37
CA LYS A 90 13.11 -0.88 -5.67
C LYS A 90 13.38 0.63 -5.87
N GLY A 91 13.07 1.46 -4.88
CA GLY A 91 13.30 2.91 -4.92
C GLY A 91 14.71 3.37 -4.52
N PHE A 92 15.59 2.46 -4.08
CA PHE A 92 16.97 2.79 -3.68
C PHE A 92 18.06 2.06 -4.49
N SER A 93 17.74 1.49 -5.65
CA SER A 93 18.77 1.06 -6.61
C SER A 93 18.65 1.82 -7.92
N ALA A 94 19.73 2.52 -8.21
CA ALA A 94 20.02 3.22 -9.45
C ALA A 94 19.66 2.40 -10.71
N SER A 95 18.84 2.96 -11.58
CA SER A 95 19.15 3.19 -13.01
C SER A 95 17.86 3.44 -13.79
N GLY A 96 17.44 4.70 -13.88
CA GLY A 96 16.64 5.16 -15.02
C GLY A 96 17.57 5.40 -16.20
N LEU A 97 18.13 4.32 -16.76
CA LEU A 97 18.81 4.31 -18.05
C LEU A 97 17.79 3.79 -19.06
N ASP A 98 16.87 4.66 -19.50
CA ASP A 98 16.07 4.40 -20.69
C ASP A 98 16.98 4.57 -21.91
N ILE A 99 17.67 3.49 -22.30
CA ILE A 99 18.11 3.31 -23.69
C ILE A 99 16.93 2.66 -24.43
N GLY A 100 15.99 3.51 -24.83
CA GLY A 100 15.06 3.24 -25.91
C GLY A 100 15.43 4.16 -27.07
N GLU A 101 15.91 3.57 -28.16
CA GLU A 101 16.17 4.28 -29.41
C GLU A 101 14.90 5.00 -29.91
N GLU A 102 14.80 6.31 -29.75
CA GLU A 102 14.03 7.14 -30.68
C GLU A 102 14.82 8.39 -31.06
N LYS A 103 15.31 8.32 -32.29
CA LYS A 103 15.98 9.37 -33.06
C LYS A 103 15.06 10.60 -33.18
N ARG A 104 15.23 11.61 -32.32
CA ARG A 104 14.76 12.99 -32.58
C ARG A 104 15.82 14.00 -32.20
N THR A 105 16.57 14.39 -33.22
CA THR A 105 17.32 15.64 -33.32
C THR A 105 16.44 16.86 -33.07
N ILE A 106 17.00 17.84 -32.33
CA ILE A 106 16.63 19.27 -32.27
C ILE A 106 15.44 19.55 -31.31
N ASP A 107 15.51 20.37 -30.26
CA ASP A 107 16.24 21.64 -30.11
C ASP A 107 16.62 21.95 -28.65
N GLN A 108 17.86 22.37 -28.44
CA GLN A 108 18.37 22.96 -27.20
C GLN A 108 18.11 24.47 -27.24
N SER A 109 17.09 25.01 -26.56
CA SER A 109 17.15 26.44 -26.15
C SER A 109 16.12 26.94 -25.14
N MET A 110 15.14 26.17 -24.65
CA MET A 110 14.12 26.76 -23.75
C MET A 110 13.56 25.79 -22.71
N ALA A 111 14.38 25.40 -21.73
CA ALA A 111 13.87 24.92 -20.43
C ALA A 111 14.96 24.93 -19.35
N GLU A 112 15.85 25.94 -19.35
CA GLU A 112 16.71 26.18 -18.18
C GLU A 112 15.86 26.91 -17.13
N LYS A 113 14.92 26.16 -16.52
CA LYS A 113 14.44 26.50 -15.18
C LYS A 113 15.68 26.34 -14.31
N ASP A 114 16.24 27.48 -13.92
CA ASP A 114 17.41 27.59 -13.06
C ASP A 114 17.06 26.98 -11.70
N ASP A 115 17.13 25.64 -11.65
CA ASP A 115 17.08 24.89 -10.43
C ASP A 115 18.25 25.40 -9.61
N GLY A 116 17.96 25.98 -8.44
CA GLY A 116 18.95 26.58 -7.57
C GLY A 116 20.07 25.61 -7.18
N PHE A 117 19.98 24.32 -7.50
CA PHE A 117 21.01 23.30 -7.32
C PHE A 117 21.75 22.88 -8.60
N ASN A 118 21.56 23.58 -9.73
CA ASN A 118 22.25 23.30 -10.99
C ASN A 118 23.79 23.38 -10.84
N PHE A 119 24.26 24.20 -9.89
CA PHE A 119 25.67 24.29 -9.50
C PHE A 119 26.24 23.02 -8.84
N LEU A 120 25.42 22.22 -8.14
CA LEU A 120 25.82 20.94 -7.58
C LEU A 120 25.88 19.84 -8.66
N ARG A 121 25.01 19.96 -9.67
CA ARG A 121 24.90 19.02 -10.79
C ARG A 121 26.04 19.23 -11.79
N LYS A 122 26.31 20.49 -12.15
CA LYS A 122 27.46 20.89 -12.96
C LYS A 122 28.63 21.21 -12.03
N LYS A 123 29.29 20.18 -11.48
CA LYS A 123 30.48 20.37 -10.62
C LYS A 123 31.58 21.07 -11.41
N LYS A 124 31.72 22.38 -11.20
CA LYS A 124 32.83 23.18 -11.71
C LYS A 124 34.11 22.60 -11.11
N GLN A 125 35.00 22.07 -11.93
CA GLN A 125 36.29 21.57 -11.45
C GLN A 125 37.08 22.75 -10.88
N LEU A 126 37.39 22.68 -9.59
CA LEU A 126 38.19 23.69 -8.90
C LEU A 126 39.62 23.57 -9.42
N LYS A 127 40.09 24.59 -10.14
CA LYS A 127 41.48 24.64 -10.63
C LYS A 127 42.44 24.66 -9.45
N ASN A 128 43.49 23.86 -9.52
CA ASN A 128 44.53 23.83 -8.49
C ASN A 128 45.36 25.13 -8.53
N ARG A 129 45.95 25.55 -7.40
CA ARG A 129 46.75 26.79 -7.33
C ARG A 129 47.89 26.82 -8.35
N SER A 130 48.50 25.68 -8.62
CA SER A 130 49.54 25.51 -9.63
C SER A 130 49.03 25.71 -11.06
N GLN A 131 47.77 25.41 -11.35
CA GLN A 131 47.15 25.66 -12.66
C GLN A 131 46.80 27.14 -12.85
N LYS A 132 46.48 27.86 -11.76
CA LYS A 132 46.19 29.29 -11.82
C LYS A 132 47.42 30.13 -12.21
N ILE A 133 48.61 29.70 -11.83
CA ILE A 133 49.88 30.41 -12.10
C ILE A 133 50.34 30.23 -13.56
N LEU A 134 49.87 29.19 -14.26
CA LEU A 134 50.23 28.91 -15.65
C LEU A 134 49.32 29.60 -16.68
N GLU A 135 48.19 30.17 -16.25
CA GLU A 135 47.22 30.87 -17.11
C GLU A 135 47.29 32.41 -16.96
N GLU A 136 48.23 32.93 -16.17
CA GLU A 136 48.55 34.37 -16.02
C GLU A 136 49.85 34.69 -16.78
#